data_AF-A0A9Q1AJY3-F1
#
_entry.id   AF-A0A9Q1AJY3-F1
#
_cell.length_a   1.000
_cell.length_b   1.000
_cell.length_c   1.000
_cell.angle_alpha   90.00
_cell.angle_beta   90.00
_cell.angle_gamma   90.00
#
_symmetry.space_group_name_H-M   'P 1'
#
loop_
_entity.id
_entity.type
_entity.pdbx_description
1 polymer ?
#
loop_
_entity_poly.entity_id
_entity_poly.type
_entity_poly.pdbx_seq_one_letter_code
_entity_poly.pdbx_strand_id
1 'polypeptide(L)'
;MGSFGEEELDEMVRDYIESDQSITPVSLMRTSKPLPRKSQSSLQDIILEAKDVETRVLDRVLMYVRGMGEPNSLKKWVVMRLQRDGYEASLCKTSWVSTFGRKKVFQFSGDYEYIDVMIVDDNTGNKARLILDMDFRSQFELARPTQTYKELMNTIPSIFLGTEDRLDKIISLLCSAAEESFKEKGLHIPPWRKAMYMRSKWLSENCKKVPVIPNPGLVDLGASDAGKSTACCSSIF
;
A
#
# COMPACT_ATOMS: atom_id res chain seq x y z
N MET A 1 13.10 33.96 0.76
CA MET A 1 11.74 33.41 0.59
C MET A 1 10.99 34.37 -0.31
N GLY A 2 10.81 34.01 -1.60
CA GLY A 2 10.05 34.85 -2.53
C GLY A 2 8.57 34.72 -2.23
N SER A 3 7.89 35.84 -1.99
CA SER A 3 6.43 35.88 -1.94
C SER A 3 5.92 35.61 -3.35
N PHE A 4 5.17 34.53 -3.54
CA PHE A 4 4.44 34.30 -4.78
C PHE A 4 3.49 35.48 -5.01
N GLY A 5 3.52 36.06 -6.21
CA GLY A 5 2.57 37.11 -6.59
C GLY A 5 1.18 36.53 -6.76
N GLU A 6 0.14 37.31 -6.46
CA GLU A 6 -1.26 36.91 -6.59
C GLU A 6 -1.58 36.42 -8.02
N GLU A 7 -0.93 37.02 -9.03
CA GLU A 7 -1.03 36.65 -10.45
C GLU A 7 -0.45 35.26 -10.75
N GLU A 8 0.62 34.85 -10.07
CA GLU A 8 1.25 33.54 -10.22
C GLU A 8 0.38 32.45 -9.58
N LEU A 9 -0.25 32.76 -8.44
CA LEU A 9 -1.21 31.88 -7.80
C LEU A 9 -2.46 31.68 -8.66
N ASP A 10 -2.97 32.75 -9.26
CA ASP A 10 -4.10 32.70 -10.19
C ASP A 10 -3.76 31.92 -11.47
N GLU A 11 -2.54 32.07 -12.01
CA GLU A 11 -2.06 31.29 -13.15
C GLU A 11 -1.95 29.81 -12.80
N MET A 12 -1.43 29.49 -11.62
CA MET A 12 -1.40 28.13 -11.08
C MET A 12 -2.81 27.53 -11.00
N VAL A 13 -3.78 28.23 -10.42
CA VAL A 13 -5.16 27.73 -10.31
C VAL A 13 -5.78 27.51 -11.70
N ARG A 14 -5.57 28.43 -12.65
CA ARG A 14 -6.02 28.27 -14.04
C ARG A 14 -5.38 27.05 -14.71
N ASP A 15 -4.07 26.88 -14.59
CA ASP A 15 -3.35 25.74 -15.16
C ASP A 15 -3.86 24.40 -14.60
N TYR A 16 -4.21 24.33 -13.32
CA TYR A 16 -4.80 23.14 -12.70
C TYR A 16 -6.20 22.84 -13.27
N ILE A 17 -7.04 23.87 -13.44
CA ILE A 17 -8.42 23.73 -13.93
C ILE A 17 -8.50 23.49 -15.44
N GLU A 18 -7.63 24.09 -16.24
CA GLU A 18 -7.63 23.99 -17.72
C GLU A 18 -6.82 22.80 -18.26
N SER A 19 -5.96 22.16 -17.46
CA SER A 19 -5.19 21.00 -17.92
C SER A 19 -6.04 19.74 -18.12
N ASP A 20 -7.19 19.61 -17.43
CA ASP A 20 -8.15 18.50 -17.62
C ASP A 20 -9.37 18.89 -18.51
N GLN A 21 -9.48 20.15 -18.98
CA GLN A 21 -10.61 20.65 -19.81
C GLN A 21 -10.50 20.38 -21.32
N SER A 22 -9.51 19.62 -21.80
CA SER A 22 -9.53 19.13 -23.20
C SER A 22 -10.65 18.11 -23.46
N ILE A 23 -11.51 17.83 -22.48
CA ILE A 23 -12.77 17.12 -22.64
C ILE A 23 -13.87 18.19 -22.78
N THR A 24 -14.30 18.39 -24.01
CA THR A 24 -15.38 19.31 -24.41
C THR A 24 -16.64 19.18 -23.54
N PRO A 25 -17.39 20.29 -23.28
CA PRO A 25 -18.64 20.20 -22.56
C PRO A 25 -19.73 19.69 -23.51
N VAL A 26 -19.92 18.38 -23.56
CA VAL A 26 -21.11 17.82 -24.21
C VAL A 26 -22.28 17.91 -23.23
N SER A 27 -23.14 18.90 -23.48
CA SER A 27 -24.52 18.92 -23.05
C SER A 27 -25.21 17.61 -23.43
N LEU A 28 -25.65 16.83 -22.46
CA LEU A 28 -27.05 16.41 -22.30
C LEU A 28 -27.18 15.44 -21.12
N MET A 29 -28.31 15.57 -20.43
CA MET A 29 -28.95 14.57 -19.57
C MET A 29 -28.58 13.14 -19.96
N ARG A 30 -27.58 12.55 -19.30
CA ARG A 30 -27.23 11.14 -19.45
C ARG A 30 -27.53 10.48 -18.12
N THR A 31 -28.65 9.77 -18.07
CA THR A 31 -28.96 8.85 -16.98
C THR A 31 -27.73 7.97 -16.74
N SER A 32 -27.14 8.10 -15.56
CA SER A 32 -25.98 7.32 -15.12
C SER A 32 -26.33 5.84 -15.24
N LYS A 33 -25.79 5.18 -16.27
CA LYS A 33 -25.81 3.72 -16.32
C LYS A 33 -24.88 3.25 -15.20
N PRO A 34 -25.32 2.37 -14.30
CA PRO A 34 -24.47 1.83 -13.26
C PRO A 34 -23.25 1.17 -13.88
N LEU A 35 -22.11 1.26 -13.19
CA LEU A 35 -20.87 0.56 -13.54
C LEU A 35 -21.21 -0.90 -13.89
N PRO A 36 -20.72 -1.45 -15.01
CA PRO A 36 -21.04 -2.82 -15.37
C PRO A 36 -20.56 -3.76 -14.25
N ARG A 37 -21.46 -4.63 -13.76
CA ARG A 37 -21.19 -5.69 -12.75
C ARG A 37 -19.87 -6.46 -12.96
N LYS A 38 -19.36 -6.47 -14.19
CA LYS A 38 -18.09 -7.08 -14.61
C LYS A 38 -16.85 -6.55 -13.86
N SER A 39 -16.81 -5.27 -13.45
CA SER A 39 -15.62 -4.71 -12.77
C SER A 39 -15.57 -5.10 -11.28
N GLN A 40 -16.72 -5.20 -10.62
CA GLN A 40 -16.82 -5.71 -9.25
C GLN A 40 -16.46 -7.20 -9.19
N SER A 41 -16.95 -8.02 -10.13
CA SER A 41 -16.57 -9.43 -10.20
C SER A 41 -15.06 -9.58 -10.46
N SER A 42 -14.51 -8.83 -11.42
CA SER A 42 -13.06 -8.94 -11.71
C SER A 42 -12.18 -8.53 -10.54
N LEU A 43 -12.56 -7.54 -9.73
CA LEU A 43 -11.79 -7.16 -8.55
C LEU A 43 -11.84 -8.25 -7.47
N GLN A 44 -13.02 -8.85 -7.25
CA GLN A 44 -13.16 -9.98 -6.33
C GLN A 44 -12.32 -11.16 -6.81
N ASP A 45 -12.33 -11.46 -8.10
CA ASP A 45 -11.53 -12.53 -8.70
C ASP A 45 -10.03 -12.30 -8.44
N ILE A 46 -9.54 -11.07 -8.64
CA ILE A 46 -8.14 -10.71 -8.38
C ILE A 46 -7.80 -10.83 -6.88
N ILE A 47 -8.69 -10.39 -5.98
CA ILE A 47 -8.47 -10.48 -4.53
C ILE A 47 -8.48 -11.94 -4.06
N LEU A 48 -9.36 -12.76 -4.64
CA LEU A 48 -9.47 -14.19 -4.36
C LEU A 48 -8.37 -15.03 -5.04
N GLU A 49 -7.62 -14.46 -5.98
CA GLU A 49 -6.43 -15.07 -6.60
C GLU A 49 -5.23 -15.22 -5.63
N ALA A 50 -5.45 -15.08 -4.32
CA ALA A 50 -4.41 -15.24 -3.32
C ALA A 50 -3.81 -16.64 -3.35
N LYS A 51 -2.50 -16.71 -3.57
CA LYS A 51 -1.74 -17.96 -3.52
C LYS A 51 -1.68 -18.47 -2.08
N ASP A 52 -1.63 -19.79 -1.91
CA ASP A 52 -1.54 -20.43 -0.58
C ASP A 52 -0.45 -19.81 0.32
N VAL A 53 0.72 -19.53 -0.27
CA VAL A 53 1.84 -18.88 0.44
C VAL A 53 1.49 -17.47 0.95
N GLU A 54 0.70 -16.70 0.19
CA GLU A 54 0.26 -15.38 0.62
C GLU A 54 -0.71 -15.50 1.79
N THR A 55 -1.69 -16.41 1.70
CA THR A 55 -2.65 -16.66 2.79
C THR A 55 -1.94 -17.07 4.09
N ARG A 56 -0.96 -17.99 4.00
CA ARG A 56 -0.15 -18.42 5.15
C ARG A 56 0.61 -17.28 5.82
N VAL A 57 1.22 -16.40 5.03
CA VAL A 57 1.96 -15.23 5.56
C VAL A 57 0.97 -14.21 6.15
N LEU A 58 -0.15 -13.98 5.48
CA LEU A 58 -1.19 -13.07 5.94
C LEU A 58 -1.79 -13.52 7.29
N ASP A 59 -2.04 -14.82 7.46
CA ASP A 59 -2.51 -15.38 8.74
C ASP A 59 -1.53 -15.13 9.88
N ARG A 60 -0.23 -15.31 9.63
CA ARG A 60 0.82 -14.99 10.62
C ARG A 60 0.82 -13.50 10.97
N VAL A 61 0.73 -12.63 9.96
CA VAL A 61 0.64 -11.17 10.17
C VAL A 61 -0.56 -10.82 11.04
N LEU A 62 -1.74 -11.40 10.75
CA LEU A 62 -2.94 -11.18 11.54
C LEU A 62 -2.79 -11.66 12.98
N MET A 63 -2.07 -12.77 13.23
CA MET A 63 -1.72 -13.21 14.59
C MET A 63 -0.82 -12.20 15.31
N TYR A 64 0.20 -11.66 14.64
CA TYR A 64 1.11 -10.68 15.25
C TYR A 64 0.42 -9.36 15.62
N VAL A 65 -0.56 -8.94 14.82
CA VAL A 65 -1.36 -7.73 15.06
C VAL A 65 -2.27 -7.92 16.28
N ARG A 66 -2.85 -9.12 16.46
CA ARG A 66 -3.74 -9.42 17.61
C ARG A 66 -2.98 -9.55 18.93
N GLY A 67 -1.77 -10.11 18.90
CA GLY A 67 -0.94 -10.34 20.10
C GLY A 67 -0.09 -9.15 20.52
N MET A 68 -0.48 -7.93 20.15
CA MET A 68 0.35 -6.74 20.31
C MET A 68 0.17 -6.07 21.69
N GLY A 69 1.27 -5.76 22.37
CA GLY A 69 1.36 -4.69 23.37
C GLY A 69 2.20 -3.54 22.81
N GLU A 70 1.99 -2.30 23.28
CA GLU A 70 2.51 -1.03 22.71
C GLU A 70 3.97 -1.09 22.24
N PRO A 71 4.22 -1.04 20.92
CA PRO A 71 5.48 -0.58 20.39
C PRO A 71 5.28 0.70 19.57
N ASN A 72 6.27 1.58 19.56
CA ASN A 72 6.25 2.86 18.84
C ASN A 72 6.02 2.77 17.29
N SER A 73 5.78 1.59 16.70
CA SER A 73 5.32 1.39 15.31
C SER A 73 4.85 -0.05 15.02
N LEU A 74 3.60 -0.22 14.57
CA LEU A 74 3.00 -1.50 14.17
C LEU A 74 3.72 -2.20 13.01
N LYS A 75 4.15 -1.44 11.99
CA LYS A 75 4.88 -2.01 10.84
C LYS A 75 6.23 -2.60 11.26
N LYS A 76 6.98 -1.92 12.14
CA LYS A 76 8.26 -2.41 12.66
C LYS A 76 8.09 -3.69 13.49
N TRP A 77 7.02 -3.77 14.28
CA TRP A 77 6.69 -4.98 15.04
C TRP A 77 6.43 -6.18 14.12
N VAL A 78 5.63 -5.99 13.07
CA VAL A 78 5.35 -7.06 12.09
C VAL A 78 6.63 -7.50 11.38
N VAL A 79 7.48 -6.57 10.95
CA VAL A 79 8.78 -6.90 10.34
C VAL A 79 9.64 -7.75 11.29
N MET A 80 9.76 -7.33 12.56
CA MET A 80 10.53 -8.07 13.57
C MET A 80 9.99 -9.49 13.78
N ARG A 81 8.67 -9.67 13.84
CA ARG A 81 8.03 -10.98 14.00
C ARG A 81 8.22 -11.87 12.78
N LEU A 82 8.06 -11.32 11.58
CA LEU A 82 8.33 -12.05 10.32
C LEU A 82 9.79 -12.51 10.25
N GLN A 83 10.74 -11.64 10.60
CA GLN A 83 12.17 -11.99 10.62
C GLN A 83 12.49 -13.08 11.64
N ARG A 84 11.88 -13.04 12.84
CA ARG A 84 12.02 -14.09 13.85
C ARG A 84 11.52 -15.45 13.37
N ASP A 85 10.47 -15.43 12.56
CA ASP A 85 9.87 -16.61 11.96
C ASP A 85 10.61 -17.10 10.71
N GLY A 86 11.72 -16.46 10.34
CA GLY A 86 12.61 -16.87 9.25
C GLY A 86 12.31 -16.22 7.89
N TYR A 87 11.37 -15.27 7.81
CA TYR A 87 11.08 -14.56 6.57
C TYR A 87 12.08 -13.42 6.33
N GLU A 88 12.50 -13.25 5.07
CA GLU A 88 13.27 -12.08 4.64
C GLU A 88 12.31 -10.89 4.47
N ALA A 89 12.03 -10.18 5.57
CA ALA A 89 11.14 -9.02 5.61
C ALA A 89 11.89 -7.72 5.92
N SER A 90 11.47 -6.62 5.32
CA SER A 90 12.04 -5.29 5.55
C SER A 90 10.99 -4.19 5.39
N LEU A 91 11.23 -3.04 6.01
CA LEU A 91 10.39 -1.87 5.82
C LEU A 91 10.87 -1.13 4.57
N CYS A 92 9.98 -0.90 3.62
CA CYS A 92 10.27 -0.13 2.42
C CYS A 92 9.68 1.28 2.56
N LYS A 93 10.54 2.29 2.42
CA LYS A 93 10.11 3.68 2.28
C LYS A 93 10.32 4.16 0.85
N THR A 94 9.24 4.59 0.20
CA THR A 94 9.26 5.20 -1.13
C THR A 94 9.07 6.72 -0.99
N SER A 95 9.68 7.47 -1.90
CA SER A 95 9.52 8.92 -1.98
C SER A 95 9.56 9.35 -3.43
N TRP A 96 8.56 10.03 -3.93
CA TRP A 96 8.49 10.42 -5.35
C TRP A 96 8.11 11.88 -5.50
N VAL A 97 8.41 12.38 -6.68
CA VAL A 97 7.97 13.70 -7.14
C VAL A 97 6.97 13.47 -8.27
N SER A 98 5.76 13.97 -8.09
CA SER A 98 4.74 14.00 -9.12
C SER A 98 4.59 15.42 -9.63
N THR A 99 4.79 15.62 -10.93
CA THR A 99 4.53 16.89 -11.60
C THR A 99 3.16 16.87 -12.24
N PHE A 100 2.43 17.97 -12.12
CA PHE A 100 1.08 18.12 -12.67
C PHE A 100 0.95 19.45 -13.44
N GLY A 101 0.09 19.47 -14.46
CA GLY A 101 -0.17 20.63 -15.31
C GLY A 101 0.79 20.80 -16.49
N ARG A 102 0.39 21.61 -17.49
CA ARG A 102 1.11 21.77 -18.77
C ARG A 102 2.51 22.37 -18.62
N LYS A 103 2.72 23.19 -17.58
CA LYS A 103 3.99 23.87 -17.29
C LYS A 103 4.82 23.23 -16.16
N LYS A 104 4.45 22.04 -15.64
CA LYS A 104 5.08 21.41 -14.45
C LYS A 104 5.16 22.34 -13.22
N VAL A 105 4.29 23.35 -13.14
CA VAL A 105 4.31 24.36 -12.06
C VAL A 105 4.00 23.73 -10.70
N PHE A 106 3.20 22.66 -10.71
CA PHE A 106 2.85 21.93 -9.50
C PHE A 106 3.72 20.71 -9.32
N GLN A 107 4.58 20.77 -8.32
CA GLN A 107 5.40 19.65 -7.88
C GLN A 107 4.89 19.16 -6.54
N PHE A 108 4.34 17.95 -6.50
CA PHE A 108 3.94 17.29 -5.28
C PHE A 108 4.98 16.24 -4.92
N SER A 109 5.52 16.33 -3.71
CA SER A 109 6.27 15.21 -3.14
C SER A 109 5.30 14.30 -2.40
N GLY A 110 5.48 13.00 -2.56
CA GLY A 110 4.81 11.99 -1.76
C GLY A 110 5.85 11.09 -1.12
N ASP A 111 5.61 10.64 0.09
CA ASP A 111 6.30 9.52 0.68
C ASP A 111 5.31 8.46 1.17
N TYR A 112 5.76 7.21 1.18
CA TYR A 112 4.94 6.10 1.63
C TYR A 112 5.80 5.02 2.24
N GLU A 113 5.23 4.26 3.15
CA GLU A 113 5.92 3.20 3.86
C GLU A 113 5.06 1.93 3.85
N TYR A 114 5.66 0.82 3.44
CA TYR A 114 5.04 -0.50 3.42
C TYR A 114 6.07 -1.57 3.80
N ILE A 115 5.65 -2.82 3.92
CA ILE A 115 6.55 -3.94 4.27
C ILE A 115 6.82 -4.77 3.00
N ASP A 116 8.09 -5.03 2.73
CA ASP A 116 8.58 -5.88 1.66
C ASP A 116 8.93 -7.25 2.23
N VAL A 117 8.37 -8.32 1.67
CA VAL A 117 8.62 -9.71 2.10
C VAL A 117 9.10 -10.53 0.91
N MET A 118 10.31 -11.08 1.00
CA MET A 118 10.81 -12.03 0.01
C MET A 118 10.45 -13.44 0.47
N ILE A 119 9.74 -14.17 -0.39
CA ILE A 119 9.44 -15.59 -0.21
C ILE A 119 10.18 -16.41 -1.25
N VAL A 120 10.51 -17.65 -0.93
CA VAL A 120 10.99 -18.62 -1.92
C VAL A 120 9.78 -19.44 -2.34
N ASP A 121 9.54 -19.53 -3.64
CA ASP A 121 8.53 -20.45 -4.18
C ASP A 121 9.06 -21.88 -4.06
N ASP A 122 8.39 -22.71 -3.27
CA ASP A 122 8.76 -24.11 -3.02
C ASP A 122 8.84 -24.95 -4.31
N ASN A 123 8.10 -24.57 -5.36
CA ASN A 123 8.04 -25.33 -6.62
C ASN A 123 9.13 -24.91 -7.62
N THR A 124 9.47 -23.62 -7.67
CA THR A 124 10.43 -23.09 -8.65
C THR A 124 11.78 -22.73 -8.06
N GLY A 125 11.90 -22.66 -6.73
CA GLY A 125 13.09 -22.17 -6.02
C GLY A 125 13.37 -20.67 -6.22
N ASN A 126 12.51 -19.98 -6.98
CA ASN A 126 12.68 -18.56 -7.28
C ASN A 126 12.22 -17.71 -6.10
N LYS A 127 12.94 -16.62 -5.85
CA LYS A 127 12.49 -15.60 -4.90
C LYS A 127 11.37 -14.78 -5.52
N ALA A 128 10.22 -14.74 -4.85
CA ALA A 128 9.10 -13.85 -5.20
C ALA A 128 8.99 -12.73 -4.17
N ARG A 129 8.76 -11.52 -4.68
CA ARG A 129 8.57 -10.32 -3.86
C ARG A 129 7.09 -10.14 -3.56
N LEU A 130 6.76 -10.01 -2.27
CA LEU A 130 5.42 -9.68 -1.79
C LEU A 130 5.42 -8.31 -1.11
N ILE A 131 4.39 -7.53 -1.39
CA ILE A 131 4.13 -6.22 -0.81
C ILE A 131 3.04 -6.38 0.24
N LEU A 132 3.36 -6.03 1.49
CA LEU A 132 2.44 -5.99 2.62
C LEU A 132 2.13 -4.53 2.99
N ASP A 133 0.87 -4.15 2.85
CA ASP A 133 0.34 -2.87 3.32
C ASP A 133 -0.68 -3.10 4.42
N MET A 134 -0.46 -2.48 5.57
CA MET A 134 -1.29 -2.65 6.76
C MET A 134 -2.52 -1.74 6.79
N ASP A 135 -2.60 -0.76 5.89
CA ASP A 135 -3.69 0.21 5.81
C ASP A 135 -4.08 0.46 4.34
N PHE A 136 -4.23 -0.62 3.59
CA PHE A 136 -4.41 -0.59 2.14
C PHE A 136 -5.73 0.04 1.71
N ARG A 137 -6.84 -0.32 2.38
CA ARG A 137 -8.19 0.17 2.07
C ARG A 137 -8.27 1.70 2.14
N SER A 138 -7.71 2.30 3.20
CA SER A 138 -7.77 3.75 3.41
C SER A 138 -7.14 4.53 2.26
N GLN A 139 -6.14 3.94 1.60
CA GLN A 139 -5.44 4.56 0.48
C GLN A 139 -6.34 4.82 -0.72
N PHE A 140 -7.53 4.21 -0.81
CA PHE A 140 -8.49 4.35 -1.91
C PHE A 140 -9.78 5.06 -1.52
N GLU A 141 -9.96 5.46 -0.25
CA GLU A 141 -11.20 6.12 0.19
C GLU A 141 -11.42 7.49 -0.47
N LEU A 142 -12.67 7.76 -0.87
CA LEU A 142 -13.05 9.04 -1.47
C LEU A 142 -13.96 9.83 -0.51
N ALA A 143 -13.88 11.15 -0.54
CA ALA A 143 -14.73 12.01 0.30
C ALA A 143 -16.21 12.00 -0.13
N ARG A 144 -16.49 11.82 -1.44
CA ARG A 144 -17.85 11.79 -2.01
C ARG A 144 -18.00 10.63 -3.00
N PRO A 145 -17.93 9.38 -2.55
CA PRO A 145 -18.00 8.23 -3.44
C PRO A 145 -19.43 8.04 -3.96
N THR A 146 -19.55 7.58 -5.20
CA THR A 146 -20.81 7.02 -5.71
C THR A 146 -21.17 5.75 -4.96
N GLN A 147 -22.44 5.34 -5.00
CA GLN A 147 -22.87 4.11 -4.34
C GLN A 147 -22.10 2.88 -4.86
N THR A 148 -21.89 2.83 -6.16
CA THR A 148 -21.13 1.78 -6.83
C THR A 148 -19.68 1.71 -6.37
N TYR A 149 -19.04 2.86 -6.14
CA TYR A 149 -17.68 2.91 -5.60
C TYR A 149 -17.63 2.46 -4.14
N LYS A 150 -18.64 2.80 -3.32
CA LYS A 150 -18.73 2.30 -1.93
C LYS A 150 -18.80 0.78 -1.88
N GLU A 151 -19.62 0.18 -2.74
CA GLU A 151 -19.73 -1.29 -2.84
C GLU A 151 -18.40 -1.93 -3.24
N LEU A 152 -17.67 -1.31 -4.19
CA LEU A 152 -16.34 -1.75 -4.57
C LEU A 152 -15.34 -1.64 -3.41
N MET A 153 -15.37 -0.57 -2.64
CA MET A 153 -14.49 -0.38 -1.48
C MET A 153 -14.74 -1.41 -0.37
N ASN A 154 -15.96 -1.92 -0.23
CA ASN A 154 -16.28 -2.94 0.77
C ASN A 154 -15.56 -4.27 0.51
N THR A 155 -15.14 -4.56 -0.73
CA THR A 155 -14.41 -5.79 -1.07
C THR A 155 -12.91 -5.68 -0.80
N ILE A 156 -12.38 -4.46 -0.66
CA ILE A 156 -10.94 -4.23 -0.49
C ILE A 156 -10.49 -4.64 0.91
N PRO A 157 -9.46 -5.48 1.08
CA PRO A 157 -8.96 -5.82 2.39
C PRO A 157 -8.27 -4.62 3.05
N SER A 158 -8.41 -4.48 4.38
CA SER A 158 -7.70 -3.44 5.13
C SER A 158 -6.18 -3.70 5.15
N ILE A 159 -5.79 -4.97 5.27
CA ILE A 159 -4.40 -5.41 5.16
C ILE A 159 -4.26 -6.17 3.84
N PHE A 160 -3.41 -5.68 2.96
CA PHE A 160 -3.11 -6.30 1.68
C PHE A 160 -1.73 -6.96 1.74
N LEU A 161 -1.64 -8.21 1.27
CA LEU A 161 -0.37 -8.87 0.99
C LEU A 161 -0.48 -9.45 -0.42
N GLY A 162 0.43 -9.15 -1.34
CA GLY A 162 0.41 -9.75 -2.68
C GLY A 162 1.60 -9.37 -3.55
N THR A 163 1.65 -9.91 -4.77
CA THR A 163 2.70 -9.57 -5.75
C THR A 163 2.52 -8.18 -6.34
N GLU A 164 3.57 -7.64 -6.94
CA GLU A 164 3.56 -6.38 -7.68
C GLU A 164 2.52 -6.38 -8.82
N ASP A 165 2.48 -7.45 -9.61
CA ASP A 165 1.52 -7.59 -10.71
C ASP A 165 0.07 -7.52 -10.23
N ARG A 166 -0.22 -8.18 -9.10
CA ARG A 166 -1.57 -8.17 -8.55
C ARG A 166 -1.94 -6.80 -8.02
N LEU A 167 -1.01 -6.18 -7.32
CA LEU A 167 -1.16 -4.82 -6.83
C LEU A 167 -1.42 -3.84 -7.98
N ASP A 168 -0.70 -3.96 -9.10
CA ASP A 168 -0.88 -3.09 -10.27
C ASP A 168 -2.27 -3.22 -10.90
N LYS A 169 -2.77 -4.46 -11.02
CA LYS A 169 -4.14 -4.74 -11.50
C LYS A 169 -5.18 -4.09 -10.57
N ILE A 170 -5.02 -4.23 -9.26
CA ILE A 170 -5.91 -3.62 -8.26
C ILE A 170 -5.88 -2.10 -8.36
N ILE A 171 -4.70 -1.48 -8.41
CA ILE A 171 -4.53 -0.02 -8.54
C ILE A 171 -5.22 0.47 -9.82
N SER A 172 -5.00 -0.21 -10.95
CA SER A 172 -5.60 0.16 -12.23
C SER A 172 -7.13 0.17 -12.17
N LEU A 173 -7.72 -0.88 -11.61
CA LEU A 173 -9.17 -1.02 -11.49
C LEU A 173 -9.75 0.03 -10.54
N LEU A 174 -9.17 0.19 -9.35
CA LEU A 174 -9.65 1.12 -8.34
C LEU A 174 -9.51 2.58 -8.76
N CYS A 175 -8.40 2.94 -9.40
CA CYS A 175 -8.23 4.29 -9.95
C CYS A 175 -9.24 4.56 -11.06
N SER A 176 -9.46 3.64 -12.00
CA SER A 176 -10.50 3.81 -13.04
C SER A 176 -11.88 4.00 -12.43
N ALA A 177 -12.25 3.18 -11.43
CA ALA A 177 -13.53 3.31 -10.75
C ALA A 177 -13.65 4.62 -9.96
N ALA A 178 -12.54 5.10 -9.38
CA ALA A 178 -12.50 6.39 -8.68
C ALA A 178 -12.70 7.55 -9.66
N GLU A 179 -12.07 7.50 -10.84
CA GLU A 179 -12.25 8.50 -11.89
C GLU A 179 -13.71 8.58 -12.35
N GLU A 180 -14.38 7.44 -12.53
CA GLU A 180 -15.80 7.41 -12.85
C GLU A 180 -16.65 8.00 -11.73
N SER A 181 -16.35 7.67 -10.47
CA SER A 181 -17.04 8.25 -9.31
C SER A 181 -16.88 9.78 -9.25
N PHE A 182 -15.68 10.31 -9.51
CA PHE A 182 -15.45 11.76 -9.55
C PHE A 182 -16.22 12.42 -10.69
N LYS A 183 -16.17 11.84 -11.90
CA LYS A 183 -16.89 12.33 -13.09
C LYS A 183 -18.40 12.39 -12.85
N GLU A 184 -19.00 11.33 -12.28
CA GLU A 184 -20.42 11.30 -11.96
C GLU A 184 -20.82 12.37 -10.93
N LYS A 185 -19.95 12.66 -9.97
CA LYS A 185 -20.16 13.72 -8.98
C LYS A 185 -19.79 15.13 -9.47
N GLY A 186 -19.36 15.28 -10.72
CA GLY A 186 -18.90 16.57 -11.26
C GLY A 186 -17.66 17.11 -10.56
N LEU A 187 -16.79 16.23 -10.05
CA LEU A 187 -15.58 16.57 -9.31
C LEU A 187 -14.35 16.32 -10.19
N HIS A 188 -13.35 17.19 -10.05
CA HIS A 188 -12.03 16.98 -10.65
C HIS A 188 -11.29 15.82 -9.97
N ILE A 189 -10.51 15.05 -10.73
CA ILE A 189 -9.71 13.95 -10.21
C ILE A 189 -8.40 14.52 -9.65
N PRO A 190 -8.18 14.49 -8.33
CA PRO A 190 -6.95 15.03 -7.78
C PRO A 190 -5.73 14.19 -8.19
N PRO A 191 -4.53 14.77 -8.31
CA PRO A 191 -3.33 14.07 -8.78
C PRO A 191 -3.02 12.78 -8.01
N TRP A 192 -3.23 12.77 -6.69
CA TRP A 192 -2.98 11.61 -5.84
C TRP A 192 -3.98 10.46 -6.01
N ARG A 193 -5.05 10.66 -6.80
CA ARG A 193 -6.01 9.61 -7.17
C ARG A 193 -5.78 9.05 -8.57
N LYS A 194 -4.85 9.64 -9.34
CA LYS A 194 -4.45 9.11 -10.65
C LYS A 194 -3.59 7.84 -10.46
N ALA A 195 -3.75 6.87 -11.35
CA ALA A 195 -3.09 5.57 -11.26
C ALA A 195 -1.55 5.68 -11.20
N MET A 196 -0.96 6.61 -11.96
CA MET A 196 0.49 6.84 -11.93
C MET A 196 1.00 7.22 -10.54
N TYR A 197 0.30 8.13 -9.84
CA TYR A 197 0.67 8.55 -8.50
C TYR A 197 0.52 7.39 -7.50
N MET A 198 -0.58 6.64 -7.60
CA MET A 198 -0.84 5.50 -6.72
C MET A 198 0.20 4.40 -6.92
N ARG A 199 0.59 4.09 -8.16
CA ARG A 199 1.69 3.15 -8.45
C ARG A 199 2.99 3.56 -7.78
N SER A 200 3.33 4.85 -7.77
CA SER A 200 4.57 5.35 -7.16
C SER A 200 4.69 5.08 -5.65
N LYS A 201 3.58 4.82 -4.94
CA LYS A 201 3.61 4.45 -3.52
C LYS A 201 4.31 3.12 -3.29
N TRP A 202 4.07 2.14 -4.16
CA TRP A 202 4.49 0.75 -3.94
C TRP A 202 5.47 0.23 -4.99
N LEU A 203 5.30 0.62 -6.26
CA LEU A 203 5.99 0.06 -7.42
C LEU A 203 7.15 0.94 -7.92
N SER A 204 7.57 1.94 -7.14
CA SER A 204 8.73 2.76 -7.51
C SER A 204 10.03 2.01 -7.24
N GLU A 205 11.00 2.16 -8.15
CA GLU A 205 12.34 1.58 -8.00
C GLU A 205 13.15 2.20 -6.85
N ASN A 206 12.69 3.33 -6.31
CA ASN A 206 13.38 4.11 -5.28
C ASN A 206 13.05 3.67 -3.83
N CYS A 207 12.57 2.45 -3.65
CA CYS A 207 12.35 1.84 -2.34
C CYS A 207 13.65 1.81 -1.52
N LYS A 208 13.68 2.54 -0.40
CA LYS A 208 14.77 2.48 0.58
C LYS A 208 14.39 1.47 1.66
N LYS A 209 15.13 0.36 1.75
CA LYS A 209 14.99 -0.63 2.83
C LYS A 209 15.51 -0.04 4.14
N VAL A 210 14.63 0.09 5.13
CA VAL A 210 14.98 0.56 6.47
C VAL A 210 15.27 -0.64 7.36
N PRO A 211 16.48 -0.78 7.93
CA PRO A 211 16.79 -1.86 8.84
C PRO A 211 15.96 -1.70 10.12
N VAL A 212 15.27 -2.77 10.53
CA VAL A 212 14.58 -2.83 11.82
C VAL A 212 15.58 -3.42 12.82
N ILE A 213 16.21 -2.55 13.61
CA ILE A 213 17.12 -2.97 14.68
C ILE A 213 16.26 -3.49 15.85
N PRO A 214 16.45 -4.74 16.30
CA PRO A 214 15.80 -5.22 17.52
C PRO A 214 16.31 -4.40 18.70
N ASN A 215 15.43 -3.72 19.43
CA ASN A 215 15.82 -3.13 20.71
C ASN A 215 16.19 -4.27 21.67
N PRO A 216 17.40 -4.28 22.26
CA PRO A 216 17.84 -5.35 23.17
C PRO A 216 17.06 -5.40 24.50
N GLY A 217 16.10 -4.50 24.74
CA GLY A 217 15.30 -4.42 25.97
C GLY A 217 14.07 -5.33 26.03
N LEU A 218 13.82 -6.17 25.03
CA LEU A 218 12.67 -7.09 25.02
C LEU A 218 13.15 -8.55 25.10
N VAL A 219 13.77 -8.89 26.23
CA VAL A 219 13.95 -10.30 26.63
C VAL A 219 12.62 -10.79 27.22
N ASP A 220 12.11 -11.85 26.61
CA ASP A 220 10.90 -12.55 27.00
C ASP A 220 11.10 -13.23 28.36
N LEU A 221 10.32 -12.81 29.37
CA LEU A 221 10.23 -13.48 30.66
C LEU A 221 9.39 -14.76 30.49
N GLY A 222 10.02 -15.82 30.00
CA GLY A 222 9.27 -17.02 29.62
C GLY A 222 10.09 -18.28 29.39
N ALA A 223 11.06 -18.60 30.24
CA ALA A 223 11.60 -19.95 30.31
C ALA A 223 12.09 -20.28 31.74
N SER A 224 11.22 -20.94 32.50
CA SER A 224 11.58 -21.63 33.73
C SER A 224 12.47 -22.83 33.38
N ASP A 225 13.77 -22.70 33.62
CA ASP A 225 14.74 -23.79 33.63
C ASP A 225 14.52 -24.68 34.87
N ALA A 226 14.28 -25.97 34.64
CA ALA A 226 14.36 -27.01 35.65
C ALA A 226 14.86 -28.30 34.99
N GLY A 227 16.18 -28.46 34.94
CA GLY A 227 16.80 -29.68 34.44
C GLY A 227 18.28 -29.80 34.76
N LYS A 228 18.62 -29.90 36.05
CA LYS A 228 19.96 -30.24 36.54
C LYS A 228 20.50 -31.51 35.85
N SER A 229 21.69 -31.45 35.28
CA SER A 229 22.61 -32.59 35.29
C SER A 229 24.07 -32.12 35.37
N THR A 230 24.71 -32.56 36.44
CA THR A 230 26.08 -32.34 36.88
C THR A 230 27.10 -33.26 36.19
N ALA A 231 28.37 -32.84 36.31
CA ALA A 231 29.63 -33.60 36.12
C ALA A 231 30.14 -33.70 34.66
N CYS A 232 31.43 -33.57 34.36
CA CYS A 232 32.63 -33.41 35.17
C CYS A 232 33.74 -32.77 34.30
N CYS A 233 34.59 -31.95 34.92
CA CYS A 233 35.88 -31.51 34.36
C CYS A 233 36.83 -32.71 34.23
N SER A 234 37.59 -32.75 33.15
CA SER A 234 38.85 -33.48 33.08
C SER A 234 39.97 -32.49 32.79
N SER A 235 40.89 -32.41 33.74
CA SER A 235 42.08 -31.58 33.73
C SER A 235 43.13 -32.07 32.73
N ILE A 236 43.84 -31.08 32.21
CA ILE A 236 45.22 -31.08 31.74
C ILE A 236 46.08 -32.18 32.38
N PHE A 237 46.67 -33.04 31.55
CA PHE A 237 48.11 -33.29 31.45
C PHE A 237 48.43 -33.81 30.04
#